data_AF-A0A349MCF0-F1
#
_entry.id   AF-A0A349MCF0-F1
#
_cell.length_a   1.000
_cell.length_b   1.000
_cell.length_c   1.000
_cell.angle_alpha   90.00
_cell.angle_beta   90.00
_cell.angle_gamma   90.00
#
_symmetry.space_group_name_H-M   'P 1'
#
loop_
_entity.id
_entity.type
_entity.pdbx_description
1 polymer ?
#
loop_
_entity_poly.entity_id
_entity_poly.type
_entity_poly.pdbx_seq_one_letter_code
_entity_poly.pdbx_strand_id
1 'polypeptide(L)'
;GTEDQTVPYGEGGISLLGIINLIDVDGSSIVHNKAEEIGLDHCLITVEGAGHVPHIDIFNPGYYDLTLSALAGKLGEWACEDYVPICGDYDYEAESLLEDMRIDENPIVFPNPARTQGRVFVTFKQSTSWKLVNVMGQTMKRGRNSAGSRVVWQSLAPGLYVIQSETGSTQLVVSD
;
A
#
# COMPACT_ATOMS: atom_id res chain seq x y z
N GLY A 1 0.60 23.79 -10.10
CA GLY A 1 -0.76 23.75 -10.68
C GLY A 1 -0.92 24.95 -11.58
N THR A 2 -2.15 25.37 -11.85
CA THR A 2 -2.41 26.48 -12.78
C THR A 2 -2.20 27.87 -12.16
N GLU A 3 -2.17 27.99 -10.83
CA GLU A 3 -1.92 29.24 -10.10
C GLU A 3 -0.50 29.33 -9.52
N ASP A 4 0.47 28.67 -10.16
CA ASP A 4 1.87 28.67 -9.72
C ASP A 4 2.52 30.06 -9.90
N GLN A 5 2.86 30.69 -8.76
CA GLN A 5 3.50 32.01 -8.70
C GLN A 5 5.04 31.95 -8.75
N THR A 6 5.62 30.74 -8.80
CA THR A 6 7.07 30.52 -8.86
C THR A 6 7.51 30.19 -10.28
N VAL A 7 6.81 29.25 -10.92
CA VAL A 7 7.05 28.85 -12.31
C VAL A 7 5.71 28.94 -13.05
N PRO A 8 5.60 29.75 -14.11
CA PRO A 8 4.36 29.87 -14.87
C PRO A 8 3.86 28.51 -15.39
N TYR A 9 2.54 28.30 -15.38
CA TYR A 9 1.94 27.12 -16.02
C TYR A 9 1.92 27.25 -17.56
N GLY A 10 1.70 28.47 -18.07
CA GLY A 10 1.82 28.85 -19.48
C GLY A 10 3.16 29.53 -19.77
N GLU A 11 3.20 30.51 -20.67
CA GLU A 11 4.37 31.37 -20.85
C GLU A 11 4.45 32.44 -19.74
N GLY A 12 5.65 32.79 -19.30
CA GLY A 12 5.84 33.91 -18.38
C GLY A 12 7.29 34.13 -17.95
N GLY A 13 7.52 35.18 -17.15
CA GLY A 13 8.85 35.51 -16.64
C GLY A 13 9.13 34.92 -15.26
N ILE A 14 10.34 34.44 -15.03
CA ILE A 14 10.89 34.18 -13.70
C ILE A 14 11.56 35.46 -13.20
N SER A 15 11.24 35.87 -11.97
CA SER A 15 11.82 37.07 -11.35
C SER A 15 12.49 36.77 -10.01
N LEU A 16 13.57 37.49 -9.70
CA LEU A 16 14.19 37.50 -8.39
C LEU A 16 13.55 38.61 -7.54
N LEU A 17 13.08 38.25 -6.34
CA LEU A 17 12.38 39.12 -5.40
C LEU A 17 11.11 39.81 -5.97
N GLY A 18 10.55 39.30 -7.08
CA GLY A 18 9.38 39.90 -7.73
C GLY A 18 9.66 41.18 -8.51
N ILE A 19 10.92 41.64 -8.59
CA ILE A 19 11.28 42.94 -9.17
C ILE A 19 12.39 42.88 -10.23
N ILE A 20 13.24 41.84 -10.20
CA ILE A 20 14.31 41.67 -11.17
C ILE A 20 13.89 40.54 -12.11
N ASN A 21 13.45 40.87 -13.32
CA ASN A 21 13.16 39.87 -14.35
C ASN A 21 14.47 39.18 -14.75
N LEU A 22 14.50 37.86 -14.62
CA LEU A 22 15.67 37.04 -14.93
C LEU A 22 15.60 36.51 -16.35
N ILE A 23 14.50 35.83 -16.68
CA ILE A 23 14.36 35.07 -17.92
C ILE A 23 12.87 34.81 -18.20
N ASP A 24 12.50 34.80 -19.48
CA ASP A 24 11.21 34.33 -19.96
C ASP A 24 11.27 32.82 -20.18
N VAL A 25 10.25 32.11 -19.71
CA VAL A 25 10.19 30.65 -19.73
C VAL A 25 8.84 30.15 -20.22
N ASP A 26 8.90 28.96 -20.83
CA ASP A 26 7.74 28.17 -21.19
C ASP A 26 7.41 27.22 -20.03
N GLY A 27 6.19 27.35 -19.52
CA GLY A 27 5.66 26.52 -18.45
C GLY A 27 5.22 25.14 -18.89
N SER A 28 4.73 24.37 -17.92
CA SER A 28 4.37 22.95 -18.08
C SER A 28 3.38 22.71 -19.23
N SER A 29 2.39 23.60 -19.44
CA SER A 29 1.41 23.45 -20.52
C SER A 29 1.99 23.67 -21.92
N ILE A 30 2.94 24.60 -22.05
CA ILE A 30 3.62 24.88 -23.31
C ILE A 30 4.58 23.74 -23.66
N VAL A 31 5.33 23.26 -22.66
CA VAL A 31 6.20 22.09 -22.79
C VAL A 31 5.40 20.85 -23.17
N HIS A 32 4.24 20.63 -22.54
CA HIS A 32 3.33 19.53 -22.88
C HIS A 32 2.83 19.62 -24.33
N ASN A 33 2.32 20.77 -24.76
CA ASN A 33 1.89 20.96 -26.15
C ASN A 33 3.02 20.67 -27.15
N LYS A 34 4.26 21.06 -26.81
CA LYS A 34 5.40 20.77 -27.68
C LYS A 34 5.76 19.29 -27.69
N ALA A 35 5.66 18.62 -26.54
CA ALA A 35 5.88 17.19 -26.42
C ALA A 35 4.85 16.38 -27.23
N GLU A 36 3.57 16.77 -27.20
CA GLU A 36 2.52 16.23 -28.08
C GLU A 36 2.86 16.42 -29.57
N GLU A 37 3.27 17.63 -29.97
CA GLU A 37 3.59 17.96 -31.37
C GLU A 37 4.72 17.06 -31.94
N ILE A 38 5.70 16.69 -31.13
CA ILE A 38 6.83 15.85 -31.54
C ILE A 38 6.61 14.35 -31.28
N GLY A 39 5.44 13.97 -30.74
CA GLY A 39 5.11 12.57 -30.42
C GLY A 39 5.96 11.99 -29.28
N LEU A 40 6.35 12.82 -28.31
CA LEU A 40 7.00 12.35 -27.10
C LEU A 40 5.99 11.57 -26.25
N ASP A 41 6.40 10.42 -25.73
CA ASP A 41 5.62 9.71 -24.73
C ASP A 41 5.74 10.42 -23.37
N HIS A 42 4.62 11.00 -22.90
CA HIS A 42 4.57 11.80 -21.69
C HIS A 42 3.15 11.89 -21.13
N CYS A 43 3.04 12.44 -19.93
CA CYS A 43 1.79 12.68 -19.24
C CYS A 43 1.91 13.98 -18.43
N LEU A 44 1.10 14.98 -18.76
CA LEU A 44 0.96 16.20 -17.94
C LEU A 44 -0.24 16.05 -17.02
N ILE A 45 -0.01 16.21 -15.72
CA ILE A 45 -1.08 16.29 -14.73
C ILE A 45 -1.28 17.74 -14.32
N THR A 46 -2.44 18.28 -14.69
CA THR A 46 -2.82 19.65 -14.36
C THR A 46 -3.65 19.66 -13.09
N VAL A 47 -3.17 20.39 -12.09
CA VAL A 47 -3.90 20.63 -10.84
C VAL A 47 -4.45 22.05 -10.87
N GLU A 48 -5.74 22.17 -11.18
CA GLU A 48 -6.43 23.44 -11.34
C GLU A 48 -6.50 24.21 -10.01
N GLY A 49 -6.24 25.52 -10.03
CA GLY A 49 -6.23 26.39 -8.84
C GLY A 49 -5.04 26.19 -7.90
N ALA A 50 -4.20 25.17 -8.10
CA ALA A 50 -3.09 24.89 -7.20
C ALA A 50 -1.82 25.68 -7.56
N GLY A 51 -1.08 26.08 -6.53
CA GLY A 51 0.20 26.78 -6.64
C GLY A 51 1.39 25.88 -6.97
N HIS A 52 2.59 26.34 -6.56
CA HIS A 52 3.83 25.61 -6.73
C HIS A 52 3.87 24.35 -5.85
N VAL A 53 4.27 23.22 -6.42
CA VAL A 53 4.38 21.92 -5.71
C VAL A 53 3.05 21.52 -5.03
N PRO A 54 1.96 21.25 -5.77
CA PRO A 54 0.65 20.97 -5.17
C PRO A 54 0.62 19.82 -4.15
N HIS A 55 1.47 18.80 -4.33
CA HIS A 55 1.45 17.58 -3.51
C HIS A 55 1.86 17.77 -2.03
N ILE A 56 2.42 18.93 -1.66
CA ILE A 56 2.74 19.23 -0.24
C ILE A 56 1.63 20.01 0.45
N ASP A 57 0.52 20.32 -0.24
CA ASP A 57 -0.59 21.07 0.32
C ASP A 57 -1.38 20.21 1.33
N ILE A 58 -1.15 20.47 2.61
CA ILE A 58 -1.80 19.77 3.72
C ILE A 58 -3.32 19.99 3.79
N PHE A 59 -3.84 21.03 3.13
CA PHE A 59 -5.28 21.32 3.10
C PHE A 59 -6.00 20.59 1.95
N ASN A 60 -5.25 20.08 0.98
CA ASN A 60 -5.77 19.39 -0.20
C ASN A 60 -5.05 18.04 -0.40
N PRO A 61 -5.27 17.05 0.49
CA PRO A 61 -4.56 15.78 0.45
C PRO A 61 -4.72 15.01 -0.88
N GLY A 62 -5.82 15.23 -1.60
CA GLY A 62 -6.02 14.63 -2.93
C GLY A 62 -4.96 15.02 -3.97
N TYR A 63 -4.24 16.14 -3.80
CA TYR A 63 -3.13 16.49 -4.70
C TYR A 63 -1.92 15.57 -4.51
N TYR A 64 -1.71 15.08 -3.29
CA TYR A 64 -0.67 14.09 -3.01
C TYR A 64 -1.04 12.74 -3.63
N ASP A 65 -2.29 12.31 -3.45
CA ASP A 65 -2.78 11.05 -4.01
C ASP A 65 -2.73 11.05 -5.54
N LEU A 66 -3.17 12.14 -6.19
CA LEU A 66 -3.05 12.35 -7.63
C LEU A 66 -1.59 12.31 -8.13
N THR A 67 -0.65 12.82 -7.34
CA THR A 67 0.78 12.77 -7.70
C THR A 67 1.32 11.35 -7.61
N LEU A 68 0.95 10.60 -6.56
CA LEU A 68 1.34 9.20 -6.42
C LEU A 68 0.76 8.33 -7.54
N SER A 69 -0.51 8.51 -7.86
CA SER A 69 -1.19 7.71 -8.90
C SER A 69 -0.60 7.94 -10.27
N ALA A 70 -0.37 9.19 -10.67
CA ALA A 70 0.25 9.51 -11.95
C ALA A 70 1.69 8.97 -12.07
N LEU A 71 2.48 9.06 -11.01
CA LEU A 71 3.85 8.49 -10.98
C LEU A 71 3.82 6.97 -11.07
N ALA A 72 2.94 6.32 -10.30
CA ALA A 72 2.76 4.87 -10.35
C ALA A 72 2.30 4.40 -11.73
N GLY A 73 1.38 5.14 -12.35
CA GLY A 73 0.87 4.86 -13.68
C GLY A 73 1.98 4.89 -14.74
N LYS A 74 2.81 5.94 -14.74
CA LYS A 74 3.90 6.06 -15.71
C LYS A 74 5.04 5.07 -15.47
N LEU A 75 5.42 4.86 -14.20
CA LEU A 75 6.46 3.88 -13.86
C LEU A 75 6.00 2.44 -14.10
N GLY A 76 4.70 2.16 -13.95
CA GLY A 76 4.10 0.85 -14.22
C GLY A 76 4.29 0.43 -15.68
N GLU A 77 4.09 1.35 -16.62
CA GLU A 77 4.34 1.13 -18.06
C GLU A 77 5.78 0.70 -18.34
N TRP A 78 6.76 1.28 -17.63
CA TRP A 78 8.17 0.92 -17.81
C TRP A 78 8.55 -0.39 -17.11
N ALA A 79 7.86 -0.73 -16.02
CA ALA A 79 8.17 -1.89 -15.20
C ALA A 79 7.49 -3.18 -15.68
N CYS A 80 6.33 -3.06 -16.35
CA CYS A 80 5.43 -4.17 -16.64
C CYS A 80 4.94 -4.10 -18.10
N GLU A 81 5.17 -5.16 -18.87
CA GLU A 81 4.87 -5.22 -20.32
C GLU A 81 3.39 -5.03 -20.66
N ASP A 82 2.48 -5.50 -19.79
CA ASP A 82 1.03 -5.44 -19.99
C ASP A 82 0.33 -4.36 -19.13
N TYR A 83 1.10 -3.46 -18.51
CA TYR A 83 0.49 -2.42 -17.67
C TYR A 83 -0.08 -1.30 -18.52
N VAL A 84 -1.35 -0.99 -18.33
CA VAL A 84 -2.01 0.15 -18.96
C VAL A 84 -1.69 1.41 -18.14
N PRO A 85 -0.87 2.35 -18.65
CA PRO A 85 -0.53 3.56 -17.91
C PRO A 85 -1.76 4.39 -17.57
N ILE A 86 -1.81 4.86 -16.33
CA ILE A 86 -2.80 5.82 -15.86
C ILE A 86 -2.15 7.20 -15.86
N CYS A 87 -2.71 8.11 -16.66
CA CYS A 87 -2.32 9.52 -16.69
C CYS A 87 -3.37 10.35 -15.94
N GLY A 88 -3.41 10.21 -14.61
CA GLY A 88 -4.44 10.82 -13.78
C GLY A 88 -4.58 10.15 -12.43
N ASP A 89 -5.71 10.42 -11.77
CA ASP A 89 -6.00 9.82 -10.47
C ASP A 89 -6.25 8.32 -10.58
N TYR A 90 -5.87 7.58 -9.54
CA TYR A 90 -6.19 6.16 -9.42
C TYR A 90 -7.52 6.02 -8.70
N ASP A 91 -8.49 5.44 -9.38
CA ASP A 91 -9.75 5.06 -8.73
C ASP A 91 -9.51 3.86 -7.80
N TYR A 92 -9.18 4.15 -6.55
CA TYR A 92 -9.03 3.13 -5.49
C TYR A 92 -10.38 2.59 -5.00
N GLU A 93 -11.49 3.19 -5.42
CA GLU A 93 -12.85 2.70 -5.14
C GLU A 93 -13.38 1.81 -6.26
N ALA A 94 -12.76 1.86 -7.45
CA ALA A 94 -13.03 0.92 -8.53
C ALA A 94 -12.90 -0.50 -7.99
N GLU A 95 -13.88 -1.34 -8.29
CA GLU A 95 -13.82 -2.76 -7.99
C GLU A 95 -12.55 -3.34 -8.64
N SER A 96 -11.51 -3.51 -7.82
CA SER A 96 -10.31 -4.17 -8.29
C SER A 96 -10.70 -5.58 -8.68
N LEU A 97 -10.42 -5.99 -9.92
CA LEU A 97 -10.49 -7.40 -10.37
C LEU A 97 -9.46 -8.31 -9.65
N LEU A 98 -8.89 -7.84 -8.54
CA LEU A 98 -8.33 -8.71 -7.53
C LEU A 98 -9.50 -9.53 -6.98
N GLU A 99 -9.71 -10.69 -7.59
CA GLU A 99 -10.34 -11.83 -6.95
C GLU A 99 -9.92 -11.79 -5.47
N ASP A 100 -10.91 -11.53 -4.59
CA ASP A 100 -10.75 -11.36 -3.14
C ASP A 100 -9.44 -11.99 -2.69
N MET A 101 -8.43 -11.17 -2.38
CA MET A 101 -7.25 -11.65 -1.67
C MET A 101 -7.82 -12.35 -0.44
N ARG A 102 -7.92 -13.69 -0.48
CA ARG A 102 -8.66 -14.49 0.50
C ARG A 102 -8.27 -13.93 1.85
N ILE A 103 -9.21 -13.25 2.51
CA ILE A 103 -8.94 -12.71 3.83
C ILE A 103 -8.40 -13.90 4.60
N ASP A 104 -7.14 -13.80 5.01
CA ASP A 104 -6.48 -14.95 5.61
C ASP A 104 -7.14 -15.19 6.97
N GLU A 105 -8.13 -16.08 7.01
CA GLU A 105 -8.86 -16.46 8.21
C GLU A 105 -8.10 -17.53 9.02
N ASN A 106 -6.83 -17.78 8.67
CA ASN A 106 -5.96 -18.63 9.45
C ASN A 106 -5.75 -18.03 10.86
N PRO A 107 -5.58 -18.87 11.89
CA PRO A 107 -5.23 -18.42 13.23
C PRO A 107 -3.93 -17.59 13.25
N ILE A 108 -3.93 -16.42 13.88
CA ILE A 108 -2.70 -15.61 14.01
C ILE A 108 -1.93 -16.12 15.23
N VAL A 109 -0.67 -16.54 15.03
CA VAL A 109 0.17 -17.14 16.08
C VAL A 109 1.44 -16.31 16.26
N PHE A 110 1.71 -15.88 17.51
CA PHE A 110 2.90 -15.12 17.86
C PHE A 110 3.41 -15.48 19.26
N PRO A 111 4.74 -15.49 19.51
CA PRO A 111 5.81 -15.45 18.52
C PRO A 111 5.90 -16.76 17.75
N ASN A 112 6.45 -16.71 16.54
CA ASN A 112 6.77 -17.89 15.74
C ASN A 112 8.08 -17.63 14.95
N PRO A 113 9.21 -18.28 15.29
CA PRO A 113 9.36 -19.31 16.31
C PRO A 113 9.12 -18.81 17.75
N ALA A 114 8.60 -19.69 18.60
CA ALA A 114 8.43 -19.46 20.03
C ALA A 114 9.54 -20.13 20.84
N ARG A 115 9.85 -19.59 22.02
CA ARG A 115 10.74 -20.24 22.99
C ARG A 115 9.97 -21.22 23.87
N THR A 116 10.60 -22.32 24.27
CA THR A 116 10.01 -23.31 25.18
C THR A 116 9.52 -22.68 26.49
N GLN A 117 10.28 -21.77 27.08
CA GLN A 117 9.87 -21.06 28.31
C GLN A 117 8.99 -19.82 28.04
N GLY A 118 8.66 -19.56 26.76
CA GLY A 118 7.91 -18.41 26.33
C GLY A 118 6.38 -18.59 26.40
N ARG A 119 5.67 -17.49 26.15
CA ARG A 119 4.22 -17.49 25.94
C ARG A 119 3.93 -17.46 24.45
N VAL A 120 3.12 -18.41 23.99
CA VAL A 120 2.54 -18.40 22.65
C VAL A 120 1.13 -17.87 22.73
N PHE A 121 0.82 -16.97 21.83
CA PHE A 121 -0.46 -16.33 21.73
C PHE A 121 -1.11 -16.68 20.41
N VAL A 122 -2.39 -17.07 20.47
CA VAL A 122 -3.19 -17.41 19.29
C VAL A 122 -4.45 -16.57 19.28
N THR A 123 -4.68 -15.87 18.18
CA THR A 123 -5.89 -15.06 17.96
C THR A 123 -6.67 -15.64 16.80
N PHE A 124 -8.00 -15.74 16.97
CA PHE A 124 -8.91 -16.18 15.91
C PHE A 124 -9.78 -14.99 15.51
N LYS A 125 -9.82 -14.70 14.20
CA LYS A 125 -10.62 -13.58 13.66
C LYS A 125 -12.12 -13.82 13.80
N GLN A 126 -12.54 -15.08 13.76
CA GLN A 126 -13.94 -15.50 13.89
C GLN A 126 -14.13 -16.52 15.03
N SER A 127 -15.37 -16.68 15.48
CA SER A 127 -15.73 -17.71 16.46
C SER A 127 -15.55 -19.09 15.86
N THR A 128 -14.69 -19.93 16.42
CA THR A 128 -14.33 -21.21 15.80
C THR A 128 -13.93 -22.28 16.83
N SER A 129 -14.03 -23.54 16.44
CA SER A 129 -13.37 -24.64 17.14
C SER A 129 -11.91 -24.78 16.67
N TRP A 130 -11.00 -25.13 17.58
CA TRP A 130 -9.59 -25.22 17.26
C TRP A 130 -8.92 -26.44 17.92
N LYS A 131 -7.83 -26.91 17.29
CA LYS A 131 -6.92 -27.92 17.83
C LYS A 131 -5.46 -27.55 17.54
N LEU A 132 -4.59 -27.85 18.50
CA LEU A 132 -3.14 -27.81 18.36
C LEU A 132 -2.66 -29.23 18.15
N VAL A 133 -1.98 -29.49 17.03
CA VAL A 133 -1.53 -30.81 16.62
C VAL A 133 -0.02 -30.80 16.44
N ASN A 134 0.69 -31.84 16.87
CA ASN A 134 2.12 -31.99 16.59
C ASN A 134 2.35 -32.66 15.22
N VAL A 135 3.61 -32.77 14.78
CA VAL A 135 3.98 -33.43 13.51
C VAL A 135 3.57 -34.90 13.41
N MET A 136 3.33 -35.58 14.53
CA MET A 136 2.85 -36.97 14.55
C MET A 136 1.32 -37.07 14.41
N GLY A 137 0.62 -35.94 14.23
CA GLY A 137 -0.85 -35.91 14.16
C GLY A 137 -1.53 -35.99 15.52
N GLN A 138 -0.79 -35.99 16.63
CA GLN A 138 -1.35 -36.05 17.97
C GLN A 138 -1.95 -34.70 18.36
N THR A 139 -3.21 -34.70 18.81
CA THR A 139 -3.85 -33.51 19.35
C THR A 139 -3.34 -33.22 20.76
N MET A 140 -2.60 -32.12 20.91
CA MET A 140 -2.03 -31.67 22.19
C MET A 140 -3.03 -30.86 23.01
N LYS A 141 -3.81 -30.00 22.34
CA LYS A 141 -4.83 -29.13 22.94
C LYS A 141 -6.00 -28.94 21.97
N ARG A 142 -7.19 -28.64 22.48
CA ARG A 142 -8.37 -28.26 21.69
C ARG A 142 -9.31 -27.36 22.48
N GLY A 143 -10.14 -26.60 21.79
CA GLY A 143 -11.12 -25.72 22.42
C GLY A 143 -12.06 -25.06 21.43
N ARG A 144 -12.85 -24.11 21.93
CA ARG A 144 -13.62 -23.15 21.13
C ARG A 144 -13.23 -21.76 21.58
N ASN A 145 -13.24 -20.81 20.66
CA ASN A 145 -12.96 -19.41 20.97
C ASN A 145 -13.98 -18.51 20.28
N SER A 146 -14.28 -17.36 20.90
CA SER A 146 -15.07 -16.31 20.26
C SER A 146 -14.19 -15.44 19.35
N ALA A 147 -14.80 -14.77 18.37
CA ALA A 147 -14.11 -13.82 17.51
C ALA A 147 -13.30 -12.78 18.33
N GLY A 148 -12.04 -12.54 17.93
CA GLY A 148 -11.15 -11.55 18.54
C GLY A 148 -10.55 -11.96 19.90
N SER A 149 -10.96 -13.07 20.48
CA SER A 149 -10.40 -13.55 21.75
C SER A 149 -9.08 -14.29 21.56
N ARG A 150 -8.25 -14.29 22.62
CA ARG A 150 -6.86 -14.78 22.58
C ARG A 150 -6.67 -16.00 23.46
N VAL A 151 -6.09 -17.05 22.90
CA VAL A 151 -5.60 -18.21 23.66
C VAL A 151 -4.13 -17.99 23.97
N VAL A 152 -3.72 -18.31 25.19
CA VAL A 152 -2.31 -18.23 25.62
C VAL A 152 -1.85 -19.61 26.05
N TRP A 153 -0.75 -20.08 25.48
CA TRP A 153 -0.05 -21.29 25.88
C TRP A 153 1.31 -20.93 26.47
N GLN A 154 1.74 -21.74 27.43
CA GLN A 154 3.04 -21.61 28.08
C GLN A 154 3.70 -22.97 28.08
N SER A 155 5.03 -22.99 28.07
CA SER A 155 5.81 -24.22 28.28
C SER A 155 5.49 -25.33 27.26
N LEU A 156 5.36 -24.96 25.97
CA LEU A 156 5.28 -25.95 24.90
C LEU A 156 6.66 -26.58 24.70
N ALA A 157 6.70 -27.91 24.55
CA ALA A 157 7.94 -28.60 24.24
C ALA A 157 8.51 -28.14 22.88
N PRO A 158 9.84 -28.20 22.68
CA PRO A 158 10.43 -27.96 21.36
C PRO A 158 9.81 -28.87 20.30
N GLY A 159 9.52 -28.30 19.13
CA GLY A 159 8.94 -29.04 18.01
C GLY A 159 8.11 -28.19 17.08
N LEU A 160 7.66 -28.81 15.99
CA LEU A 160 6.73 -28.22 15.03
C LEU A 160 5.30 -28.62 15.39
N TYR A 161 4.41 -27.64 15.33
CA TYR A 161 2.99 -27.76 15.59
C TYR A 161 2.18 -27.11 14.47
N VAL A 162 0.93 -27.53 14.35
CA VAL A 162 -0.08 -26.90 13.50
C VAL A 162 -1.29 -26.58 14.35
N ILE A 163 -1.68 -25.30 14.35
CA ILE A 163 -2.95 -24.83 14.89
C ILE A 163 -3.97 -24.94 13.77
N GLN A 164 -5.01 -25.73 13.97
CA GLN A 164 -6.09 -25.91 13.00
C GLN A 164 -7.39 -25.36 13.57
N SER A 165 -8.11 -24.57 12.79
CA SER A 165 -9.49 -24.16 13.02
C SER A 165 -10.37 -24.59 11.84
N GLU A 166 -11.68 -24.36 11.95
CA GLU A 166 -12.60 -24.54 10.82
C GLU A 166 -12.29 -23.55 9.68
N THR A 167 -11.69 -22.41 10.02
CA THR A 167 -11.38 -21.33 9.10
C THR A 167 -10.01 -21.44 8.43
N GLY A 168 -9.10 -22.26 8.96
CA GLY A 168 -7.73 -22.27 8.47
C GLY A 168 -6.72 -23.03 9.33
N SER A 169 -5.45 -22.95 8.96
CA SER A 169 -4.34 -23.61 9.64
C SER A 169 -3.09 -22.74 9.68
N THR A 170 -2.41 -22.69 10.82
CA THR A 170 -1.14 -21.95 10.98
C THR A 170 -0.09 -22.84 11.62
N GLN A 171 1.12 -22.83 11.06
CA GLN A 171 2.26 -23.54 11.63
C GLN A 171 2.86 -22.77 12.79
N LEU A 172 3.37 -23.48 13.79
CA LEU A 172 4.09 -22.94 14.94
C LEU A 172 5.35 -23.77 15.19
N VAL A 173 6.50 -23.11 15.19
CA VAL A 173 7.77 -23.70 15.58
C VAL A 173 8.08 -23.30 17.02
N VAL A 174 8.42 -24.27 17.86
CA VAL A 174 8.93 -24.03 19.22
C VAL A 174 10.38 -24.51 19.29
N SER A 175 11.28 -23.63 19.72
CA SER A 175 12.70 -23.88 19.93
C SER A 175 13.10 -23.60 21.37
N ASP A 176 14.26 -24.08 21.80
CA ASP A 176 14.83 -23.79 23.12
C ASP A 176 15.11 -22.28 23.34
#